data_AF-A0A8K0CS39-F1
#
_entry.id   AF-A0A8K0CS39-F1
#
_cell.length_a   1.000
_cell.length_b   1.000
_cell.length_c   1.000
_cell.angle_alpha   90.00
_cell.angle_beta   90.00
_cell.angle_gamma   90.00
#
_symmetry.space_group_name_H-M   'P 1'
#
loop_
_entity.id
_entity.type
_entity.pdbx_description
1 polymer ?
#
loop_
_entity_poly.entity_id
_entity_poly.type
_entity_poly.pdbx_seq_one_letter_code
_entity_poly.pdbx_strand_id
1 'polypeptide(L)'
;MKSTIGVFLAVIAIGILLCSTTAEWVCQPGVPYKENECNNCTCSESNKLVCGDKGCLDPIESFLFNCQVGTITEKDCNRCECIKDIGTVCTNKICET
;
A
#
# COMPACT_ATOMS: atom_id res chain seq x y z
N MET A 1 -34.67 -15.15 -33.76
CA MET A 1 -34.42 -14.60 -32.39
C MET A 1 -33.45 -15.49 -31.63
N LYS A 2 -32.15 -15.37 -31.89
CA LYS A 2 -31.07 -16.07 -31.14
C LYS A 2 -29.80 -15.21 -31.16
N SER A 3 -29.89 -13.94 -30.79
CA SER A 3 -28.69 -13.06 -30.83
C SER A 3 -28.86 -11.78 -30.02
N THR A 4 -29.35 -11.89 -28.79
CA THR A 4 -29.36 -10.76 -27.85
C THR A 4 -28.85 -11.21 -26.50
N ILE A 5 -29.37 -12.32 -25.96
CA ILE A 5 -28.94 -12.89 -24.66
C ILE A 5 -27.43 -13.24 -24.65
N GLY A 6 -26.90 -13.82 -25.74
CA GLY A 6 -25.47 -14.15 -25.84
C GLY A 6 -24.55 -12.92 -25.93
N VAL A 7 -25.06 -11.81 -26.48
CA VAL A 7 -24.32 -10.54 -26.56
C VAL A 7 -24.28 -9.87 -25.18
N PHE A 8 -25.40 -9.85 -24.45
CA PHE A 8 -25.47 -9.28 -23.11
C PHE A 8 -24.56 -10.00 -22.10
N LEU A 9 -24.50 -11.34 -22.14
CA LEU A 9 -23.62 -12.11 -21.26
C LEU A 9 -22.14 -11.87 -21.54
N ALA A 10 -21.75 -11.71 -22.82
CA ALA A 10 -20.38 -11.39 -23.20
C ALA A 10 -19.95 -9.99 -22.72
N VAL A 11 -20.84 -9.00 -22.80
CA VAL A 11 -20.56 -7.62 -22.34
C VAL A 11 -20.39 -7.56 -20.82
N ILE A 12 -21.19 -8.31 -20.06
CA ILE A 12 -21.06 -8.41 -18.59
C ILE A 12 -19.75 -9.10 -18.21
N ALA A 13 -19.39 -10.19 -18.88
CA ALA A 13 -18.13 -10.89 -18.62
C ALA A 13 -16.89 -10.02 -18.91
N ILE A 14 -16.92 -9.25 -20.00
CA ILE A 14 -15.84 -8.30 -20.37
C ILE A 14 -15.79 -7.13 -19.38
N GLY A 15 -16.93 -6.60 -18.95
CA GLY A 15 -17.01 -5.51 -17.97
C GLY A 15 -16.48 -5.89 -16.58
N ILE A 16 -16.68 -7.13 -16.15
CA ILE A 16 -16.15 -7.66 -14.88
C ILE A 16 -14.64 -7.91 -14.97
N LEU A 17 -14.14 -8.34 -16.14
CA LEU A 17 -12.71 -8.61 -16.36
C LEU A 17 -11.85 -7.34 -16.41
N LEU A 18 -12.44 -6.17 -16.70
CA LEU A 18 -11.73 -4.90 -16.85
C LEU A 18 -11.61 -4.08 -15.56
N CYS A 19 -12.27 -4.46 -14.47
CA CYS A 19 -12.32 -3.68 -13.23
C CYS A 19 -11.52 -4.34 -12.11
N SER A 20 -10.21 -4.47 -12.31
CA SER A 20 -9.25 -4.80 -11.23
C SER A 20 -8.14 -3.77 -11.23
N THR A 21 -8.49 -2.48 -11.19
CA THR A 21 -7.50 -1.45 -10.89
C THR A 21 -7.27 -1.50 -9.38
N THR A 22 -6.35 -2.35 -8.93
CA THR A 22 -5.76 -2.19 -7.60
C THR A 22 -5.08 -0.83 -7.64
N ALA A 23 -5.67 0.17 -6.99
CA ALA A 23 -5.02 1.45 -6.83
C ALA A 23 -3.68 1.18 -6.13
N GLU A 24 -2.58 1.39 -6.84
CA GLU A 24 -1.26 1.25 -6.25
C GLU A 24 -1.11 2.31 -5.15
N TRP A 25 -0.55 1.91 -4.01
CA TRP A 25 -0.29 2.86 -2.93
C TRP A 25 0.75 3.90 -3.37
N VAL A 26 0.52 5.15 -2.98
CA VAL A 26 1.37 6.28 -3.35
C VAL A 26 1.65 7.12 -2.11
N CYS A 27 2.93 7.46 -1.87
CA CYS A 27 3.29 8.35 -0.78
C CYS A 27 2.96 9.82 -1.11
N GLN A 28 2.84 10.65 -0.07
CA GLN A 28 2.56 12.08 -0.21
C GLN A 28 3.79 12.93 0.12
N PRO A 29 4.22 13.84 -0.78
CA PRO A 29 5.30 14.79 -0.51
C PRO A 29 5.06 15.57 0.78
N GLY A 30 6.13 15.80 1.55
CA GLY A 30 6.07 16.49 2.85
C GLY A 30 5.54 15.65 4.01
N VAL A 31 4.97 14.46 3.77
CA VAL A 31 4.59 13.53 4.84
C VAL A 31 5.82 12.67 5.22
N PRO A 32 6.21 12.62 6.51
CA PRO A 32 7.24 11.69 6.97
C PRO A 32 6.68 10.27 7.06
N TYR A 33 7.52 9.28 6.77
CA TYR A 33 7.15 7.87 6.79
C TYR A 33 8.16 7.02 7.58
N LYS A 34 7.71 5.84 8.00
CA LYS A 34 8.50 4.81 8.67
C LYS A 34 8.22 3.47 8.00
N GLU A 35 9.26 2.82 7.51
CA GLU A 35 9.21 1.49 6.92
C GLU A 35 9.54 0.45 8.01
N ASN A 36 8.64 -0.51 8.18
CA ASN A 36 8.78 -1.69 9.04
C ASN A 36 9.25 -1.35 10.47
N GLU A 37 8.86 -0.20 11.02
CA GLU A 37 9.32 0.34 12.30
C GLU A 37 10.85 0.58 12.41
N CYS A 38 11.55 0.52 11.29
CA CYS A 38 12.99 0.53 11.20
C CYS A 38 13.51 1.78 10.48
N ASN A 39 13.30 1.86 9.17
CA ASN A 39 13.86 2.92 8.34
C ASN A 39 12.97 4.15 8.31
N ASN A 40 13.57 5.32 8.50
CA ASN A 40 12.88 6.57 8.24
C ASN A 40 12.86 6.81 6.73
N CYS A 41 11.73 7.28 6.22
CA CYS A 41 11.52 7.49 4.81
C CYS A 41 10.94 8.88 4.54
N THR A 42 11.23 9.39 3.34
CA THR A 42 10.68 10.62 2.78
C THR A 42 9.98 10.33 1.47
N CYS A 43 8.93 11.08 1.16
CA CYS A 43 8.32 11.05 -0.15
C CYS A 43 8.85 12.17 -1.02
N SER A 44 9.39 11.83 -2.19
CA SER A 44 9.83 12.80 -3.19
C SER A 44 8.66 13.48 -3.91
N GLU A 45 8.91 14.61 -4.57
CA GLU A 45 7.91 15.35 -5.39
C GLU A 45 7.27 14.51 -6.50
N SER A 46 7.93 13.43 -6.95
CA SER A 46 7.37 12.47 -7.92
C SER A 46 6.67 11.29 -7.26
N ASN A 47 6.24 11.45 -6.00
CA ASN A 47 5.57 10.44 -5.19
C ASN A 47 6.33 9.12 -5.01
N LYS A 48 7.67 9.15 -5.11
CA LYS A 48 8.51 7.99 -4.79
C LYS A 48 8.94 8.01 -3.33
N LEU A 49 8.69 6.90 -2.63
CA LEU A 49 9.17 6.68 -1.28
C LEU A 49 10.67 6.39 -1.32
N VAL A 50 11.44 7.09 -0.51
CA VAL A 50 12.89 6.91 -0.37
C VAL A 50 13.18 6.68 1.10
N CYS A 51 13.69 5.50 1.44
CA CYS A 51 14.00 5.08 2.79
C CYS A 51 15.51 5.04 3.03
N GLY A 52 15.91 5.15 4.31
CA GLY A 52 17.26 4.78 4.71
C GLY A 52 17.54 3.28 4.48
N ASP A 53 18.81 2.90 4.51
CA ASP A 53 19.28 1.52 4.28
C ASP A 53 19.87 0.93 5.57
N LYS A 54 19.14 1.01 6.68
CA LYS A 54 19.53 0.34 7.91
C LYS A 54 19.12 -1.13 7.83
N GLY A 55 20.00 -2.01 8.31
CA GLY A 55 19.65 -3.42 8.50
C GLY A 55 18.61 -3.56 9.62
N CYS A 56 17.40 -3.96 9.25
CA CYS A 56 16.30 -4.21 10.18
C CYS A 56 16.38 -5.67 10.68
N LEU A 57 17.01 -5.86 11.84
CA LEU A 57 17.36 -7.18 12.39
C LEU A 57 16.42 -7.62 13.52
N ASP A 58 15.51 -6.76 13.97
CA ASP A 58 14.56 -7.13 15.01
C ASP A 58 13.49 -8.08 14.44
N PRO A 59 13.12 -9.16 15.16
CA PRO A 59 12.06 -10.08 14.71
C PRO A 59 10.73 -9.39 14.38
N ILE A 60 10.39 -8.30 15.07
CA ILE A 60 9.17 -7.52 14.82
C ILE A 60 9.27 -6.84 13.44
N GLU A 61 10.41 -6.24 13.11
CA GLU A 61 10.63 -5.58 11.81
C GLU A 61 10.51 -6.61 10.66
N SER A 62 11.04 -7.82 10.86
CA SER A 62 10.92 -8.93 9.90
C SER A 62 9.48 -9.39 9.70
N PHE A 63 8.67 -9.39 10.76
CA PHE A 63 7.23 -9.69 10.65
C PHE A 63 6.49 -8.61 9.86
N LEU A 64 6.80 -7.34 10.11
CA LEU A 64 6.20 -6.20 9.42
C LEU A 64 6.51 -6.16 7.93
N PHE A 65 7.66 -6.72 7.52
CA PHE A 65 7.99 -6.92 6.10
C PHE A 65 7.06 -7.92 5.40
N ASN A 66 6.61 -8.97 6.11
CA ASN A 66 5.82 -10.08 5.57
C ASN A 66 4.30 -9.93 5.82
N CYS A 67 3.80 -8.68 5.84
CA CYS A 67 2.39 -8.38 6.05
C CYS A 67 1.50 -8.76 4.84
N GLN A 68 0.18 -8.75 5.02
CA GLN A 68 -0.78 -8.95 3.93
C GLN A 68 -0.94 -7.68 3.10
N VAL A 69 -0.50 -7.71 1.83
CA VAL A 69 -0.54 -6.55 0.92
C VAL A 69 -1.94 -5.93 0.83
N GLY A 70 -2.01 -4.60 0.90
CA GLY A 70 -3.25 -3.82 0.87
C GLY A 70 -3.96 -3.72 2.23
N THR A 71 -3.48 -4.43 3.26
CA THR A 71 -3.98 -4.24 4.62
C THR A 71 -3.63 -2.83 5.09
N ILE A 72 -4.64 -2.12 5.59
CA ILE A 72 -4.53 -0.80 6.17
C ILE A 72 -4.80 -0.92 7.67
N THR A 73 -3.90 -0.40 8.48
CA THR A 73 -4.03 -0.35 9.93
C THR A 73 -3.75 1.06 10.45
N GLU A 74 -4.10 1.29 11.70
CA GLU A 74 -3.73 2.49 12.45
C GLU A 74 -2.86 2.06 13.62
N LYS A 75 -1.74 2.76 13.81
CA LYS A 75 -0.87 2.63 14.97
C LYS A 75 -0.70 4.01 15.58
N ASP A 76 -1.20 4.17 16.80
CA ASP A 76 -1.36 5.49 17.42
C ASP A 76 -2.14 6.42 16.48
N CYS A 77 -1.62 7.58 16.11
CA CYS A 77 -2.23 8.48 15.12
C CYS A 77 -1.77 8.22 13.67
N ASN A 78 -0.93 7.21 13.46
CA ASN A 78 -0.27 6.97 12.19
C ASN A 78 -0.99 5.90 11.37
N ARG A 79 -1.27 6.24 10.11
CA ARG A 79 -1.88 5.29 9.17
C ARG A 79 -0.79 4.45 8.55
N CYS A 80 -0.96 3.13 8.61
CA CYS A 80 -0.05 2.14 8.07
C CYS A 80 -0.70 1.39 6.91
N GLU A 81 0.11 1.01 5.93
CA GLU A 81 -0.32 0.16 4.83
C GLU A 81 0.75 -0.86 4.49
N CYS A 82 0.31 -2.09 4.21
CA CYS A 82 1.19 -3.12 3.71
C CYS A 82 1.37 -2.98 2.20
N ILE A 83 2.58 -2.65 1.76
CA ILE A 83 2.94 -2.44 0.37
C ILE A 83 3.76 -3.63 -0.12
N LYS A 84 3.45 -4.09 -1.33
CA LYS A 84 4.16 -5.18 -1.98
C LYS A 84 5.66 -4.88 -2.05
N ASP A 85 6.48 -5.88 -1.72
CA ASP A 85 7.95 -5.87 -1.75
C ASP A 85 8.64 -4.86 -0.80
N ILE A 86 7.88 -4.06 -0.04
CA ILE A 86 8.38 -3.10 0.95
C ILE A 86 7.99 -3.52 2.37
N GLY A 87 6.77 -4.05 2.54
CA GLY A 87 6.21 -4.36 3.85
C GLY A 87 5.33 -3.24 4.40
N THR A 88 5.29 -3.10 5.71
CA THR A 88 4.45 -2.12 6.39
C THR A 88 5.09 -0.74 6.34
N VAL A 89 4.40 0.23 5.73
CA VAL A 89 4.81 1.63 5.74
C VAL A 89 3.75 2.45 6.46
N CYS A 90 4.18 3.16 7.50
CA CYS A 90 3.35 4.05 8.28
C CYS A 90 3.70 5.49 7.99
N THR A 91 2.72 6.40 8.07
CA THR A 91 3.05 7.80 8.33
C THR A 91 3.83 7.88 9.64
N ASN A 92 4.68 8.89 9.82
CA ASN A 92 5.50 9.04 11.01
C ASN A 92 5.32 10.43 11.62
N LYS A 93 4.06 10.77 11.90
CA LYS A 93 3.65 12.00 12.56
C LYS A 93 3.91 11.88 14.06
N ILE A 94 4.22 13.02 14.69
CA ILE A 94 4.18 13.14 16.14
C ILE A 94 2.72 13.08 16.56
N CYS A 95 2.37 12.12 17.40
CA CYS A 95 1.02 11.98 17.94
C CYS A 95 0.90 12.80 19.21
N GLU A 96 -0.10 13.68 19.27
CA GLU A 96 -0.47 14.36 20.52
C GLU A 96 -1.28 13.38 21.38
N THR A 97 -0.84 13.18 22.62
CA THR A 97 -1.50 12.34 23.65
C THR A 97 -2.76 12.97 24.21
#